data_AF-A0A3R6W8L6-F1
#
_entry.id   AF-A0A3R6W8L6-F1
#
_cell.length_a   1.000
_cell.length_b   1.000
_cell.length_c   1.000
_cell.angle_alpha   90.00
_cell.angle_beta   90.00
_cell.angle_gamma   90.00
#
_symmetry.space_group_name_H-M   'P 1'
#
loop_
_entity.id
_entity.type
_entity.pdbx_description
1 polymer ?
#
loop_
_entity_poly.entity_id
_entity_poly.type
_entity_poly.pdbx_seq_one_letter_code
_entity_poly.pdbx_strand_id
1 'polypeptide(L)'
;MLPLTTSATYAKFFFSLLEDTGRFECRLCTKHVAQQQDKGFTNLMSHLMTLHPYYPTVHSDALRASTRAIPVATFVSDTSKALFGWMDLVVTKNLPFSTVDDETFRKYFGLQATTASTLRSTMNDVCFAVEAQIQQQLPELFGIVLDDWYPHAITFVIGDNCSVNQRMAGLLNVPLVGCVSHRFNLAVQRLVEEHKNLLDRIHCVMLRARSVKNRSALRLLTPLAPKLRNDTRWSSTYAMVARFFEIKDHLAAITDLRAIFPAPVEIDAMHSLRAVLDVMQGFTLVFQREDLTLSEARVLMDALCDKFPSMSHHLSPRAAIVKHPDFETSVIKVIDGAVGELTEVERSALSRFEIATVISPVSQRSEASAGLAMDILRSKRAKLSDQVVMGYEDLRCVLPTSNIVERMYGRLVTLGP
;
A
#
# COMPACT_ATOMS: atom_id res chain seq x y z
N MET A 1 -34.02 -13.25 -49.14
CA MET A 1 -34.86 -13.45 -47.95
C MET A 1 -33.93 -13.69 -46.78
N LEU A 2 -33.86 -12.76 -45.81
CA LEU A 2 -33.13 -12.97 -44.56
C LEU A 2 -33.82 -14.09 -43.77
N PRO A 3 -33.08 -15.04 -43.17
CA PRO A 3 -33.69 -16.11 -42.38
C PRO A 3 -34.48 -15.52 -41.21
N LEU A 4 -35.66 -16.08 -40.92
CA LEU A 4 -36.49 -15.72 -39.78
C LEU A 4 -35.65 -15.80 -38.49
N THR A 5 -35.37 -14.65 -37.88
CA THR A 5 -34.65 -14.59 -36.60
C THR A 5 -35.51 -15.19 -35.49
N THR A 6 -35.07 -16.30 -34.93
CA THR A 6 -35.81 -17.01 -33.87
C THR A 6 -35.55 -16.40 -32.49
N SER A 7 -36.43 -16.63 -31.53
CA SER A 7 -36.22 -16.25 -30.12
C SER A 7 -34.91 -16.82 -29.55
N ALA A 8 -34.48 -17.99 -30.01
CA ALA A 8 -33.19 -18.59 -29.64
C ALA A 8 -31.99 -17.78 -30.18
N THR A 9 -32.12 -17.21 -31.38
CA THR A 9 -31.10 -16.34 -31.97
C THR A 9 -30.94 -15.07 -31.15
N TYR A 10 -32.05 -14.42 -30.78
CA TYR A 10 -32.02 -13.23 -29.93
C TYR A 10 -31.48 -13.52 -28.53
N ALA A 11 -31.90 -14.62 -27.92
CA ALA A 11 -31.42 -15.00 -26.60
C ALA A 11 -29.90 -15.24 -26.59
N LYS A 12 -29.36 -15.97 -27.57
CA LYS A 12 -27.90 -16.18 -27.70
C LYS A 12 -27.14 -14.90 -28.01
N PHE A 13 -27.78 -13.93 -28.67
CA PHE A 13 -27.16 -12.64 -29.01
C PHE A 13 -27.07 -11.72 -27.80
N PHE A 14 -28.17 -11.55 -27.08
CA PHE A 14 -28.30 -10.53 -26.02
C PHE A 14 -27.93 -11.03 -24.63
N PHE A 15 -27.70 -12.33 -24.43
CA PHE A 15 -27.43 -12.88 -23.11
C PHE A 15 -26.17 -13.74 -23.06
N SER A 16 -25.35 -13.53 -22.02
CA SER A 16 -24.24 -14.40 -21.62
C SER A 16 -24.71 -15.37 -20.53
N LEU A 17 -24.36 -16.64 -20.63
CA LEU A 17 -24.57 -17.58 -19.52
C LEU A 17 -23.51 -17.30 -18.46
N LEU A 18 -23.94 -17.07 -17.22
CA LEU A 18 -23.04 -17.04 -16.06
C LEU A 18 -22.84 -18.48 -15.60
N GLU A 19 -21.61 -18.97 -15.79
CA GLU A 19 -21.21 -20.32 -15.36
C GLU A 19 -21.54 -20.51 -13.87
N ASP A 20 -21.92 -21.73 -13.50
CA ASP A 20 -22.25 -22.17 -12.12
C ASP A 20 -23.52 -21.60 -11.44
N THR A 21 -24.27 -20.70 -12.07
CA THR A 21 -25.48 -20.10 -11.45
C THR A 21 -26.81 -20.40 -12.16
N GLY A 22 -26.76 -20.89 -13.40
CA GLY A 22 -27.96 -21.07 -14.23
C GLY A 22 -28.69 -19.76 -14.58
N ARG A 23 -28.01 -18.62 -14.42
CA ARG A 23 -28.53 -17.28 -14.74
C ARG A 23 -27.88 -16.72 -16.00
N PHE A 24 -28.65 -15.92 -16.72
CA PHE A 24 -28.20 -15.21 -17.91
C PHE A 24 -28.00 -13.74 -17.61
N GLU A 25 -26.87 -13.17 -18.00
CA GLU A 25 -26.62 -11.74 -17.93
C GLU A 25 -27.06 -11.07 -19.24
N CYS A 26 -27.90 -10.04 -19.15
CA CYS A 26 -28.28 -9.24 -20.30
C CYS A 26 -27.14 -8.30 -20.71
N ARG A 27 -26.66 -8.41 -21.95
CA ARG A 27 -25.59 -7.56 -22.48
C ARG A 27 -25.99 -6.10 -22.70
N LEU A 28 -27.29 -5.77 -22.64
CA LEU A 28 -27.78 -4.39 -22.81
C LEU A 28 -27.93 -3.63 -21.48
N CYS A 29 -28.13 -4.33 -20.37
CA CYS A 29 -28.37 -3.68 -19.07
C CYS A 29 -27.70 -4.37 -17.88
N THR A 30 -26.84 -5.36 -18.13
CA THR A 30 -26.08 -6.17 -17.16
C THR A 30 -26.94 -6.86 -16.08
N LYS A 31 -28.27 -6.82 -16.20
CA LYS A 31 -29.16 -7.49 -15.25
C LYS A 31 -29.14 -9.00 -15.45
N HIS A 32 -29.11 -9.71 -14.32
CA HIS A 32 -29.20 -11.16 -14.28
C HIS A 32 -30.66 -11.63 -14.38
N VAL A 33 -30.94 -12.49 -15.35
CA VAL A 33 -32.23 -13.12 -15.57
C VAL A 33 -32.09 -14.62 -15.33
N ALA A 34 -32.77 -15.14 -14.31
CA ALA A 34 -32.81 -16.59 -14.06
C ALA A 34 -33.64 -17.28 -15.15
N GLN A 35 -33.11 -18.35 -15.74
CA GLN A 35 -33.88 -19.12 -16.72
C GLN A 35 -34.97 -19.94 -16.03
N GLN A 36 -36.22 -19.79 -16.48
CA GLN A 36 -37.30 -20.66 -16.00
C GLN A 36 -37.19 -22.02 -16.68
N GLN A 37 -37.07 -23.10 -15.89
CA GLN A 37 -37.12 -24.47 -16.39
C GLN A 37 -38.44 -24.67 -17.17
N ASP A 38 -38.35 -25.36 -18.31
CA ASP A 38 -39.47 -25.75 -19.19
C ASP A 38 -40.15 -24.68 -20.06
N LYS A 39 -39.71 -23.41 -20.05
CA LYS A 39 -40.29 -22.33 -20.90
C LYS A 39 -39.41 -21.84 -22.06
N GLY A 40 -38.33 -22.54 -22.37
CA GLY A 40 -37.40 -22.16 -23.44
C GLY A 40 -36.77 -20.77 -23.21
N PHE A 41 -36.75 -19.92 -24.24
CA PHE A 41 -36.19 -18.56 -24.21
C PHE A 41 -37.23 -17.46 -23.90
N THR A 42 -38.45 -17.83 -23.52
CA THR A 42 -39.59 -16.92 -23.43
C THR A 42 -39.41 -15.83 -22.37
N ASN A 43 -38.80 -16.16 -21.24
CA ASN A 43 -38.51 -15.19 -20.16
C ASN A 43 -37.40 -14.20 -20.53
N LEU A 44 -36.36 -14.66 -21.24
CA LEU A 44 -35.30 -13.79 -21.78
C LEU A 44 -35.88 -12.85 -22.84
N MET A 45 -36.77 -13.36 -23.69
CA MET A 45 -37.49 -12.53 -24.65
C MET A 45 -38.42 -11.52 -23.99
N SER A 46 -39.12 -11.92 -22.92
CA SER A 46 -39.96 -10.99 -22.15
C SER A 46 -39.12 -9.84 -21.58
N HIS A 47 -37.95 -10.14 -20.98
CA HIS A 47 -37.01 -9.11 -20.54
C HIS A 47 -36.63 -8.14 -21.67
N LEU A 48 -36.28 -8.65 -22.85
CA LEU A 48 -35.96 -7.82 -24.02
C LEU A 48 -37.16 -6.99 -24.47
N MET A 49 -38.35 -7.57 -24.59
CA MET A 49 -39.54 -6.85 -25.02
C MET A 49 -39.95 -5.74 -24.05
N THR A 50 -39.77 -5.96 -22.74
CA THR A 50 -40.17 -4.98 -21.72
C THR A 50 -39.13 -3.89 -21.48
N LEU A 51 -37.84 -4.24 -21.43
CA LEU A 51 -36.77 -3.30 -21.06
C LEU A 51 -36.00 -2.77 -22.26
N HIS A 52 -36.04 -3.48 -23.39
CA HIS A 52 -35.29 -3.17 -24.60
C HIS A 52 -36.14 -3.33 -25.87
N PRO A 53 -37.29 -2.63 -26.01
CA PRO A 53 -38.22 -2.82 -27.15
C PRO A 53 -37.58 -2.60 -28.53
N TYR A 54 -36.43 -1.92 -28.58
CA TYR A 54 -35.59 -1.71 -29.76
C TYR A 54 -34.60 -2.88 -30.05
N TYR A 55 -34.66 -3.99 -29.33
CA TYR A 55 -33.74 -5.12 -29.53
C TYR A 55 -33.69 -5.68 -30.96
N PRO A 56 -34.77 -5.68 -31.79
CA PRO A 56 -34.69 -6.21 -33.15
C PRO A 56 -33.82 -5.34 -34.07
N THR A 57 -33.85 -4.01 -33.91
CA THR A 57 -33.04 -3.09 -34.71
C THR A 57 -31.57 -3.24 -34.36
N VAL A 58 -31.24 -3.28 -33.06
CA VAL A 58 -29.89 -3.51 -32.54
C VAL A 58 -29.27 -4.79 -33.09
N HIS A 59 -30.03 -5.90 -33.09
CA HIS A 59 -29.56 -7.16 -33.67
C HIS A 59 -29.32 -7.04 -35.19
N SER A 60 -30.19 -6.34 -35.91
CA SER A 60 -30.05 -6.15 -37.36
C SER A 60 -28.88 -5.25 -37.75
N ASP A 61 -28.59 -4.22 -36.95
CA ASP A 61 -27.46 -3.31 -37.12
C ASP A 61 -26.15 -4.04 -36.85
N ALA A 62 -26.12 -4.86 -35.80
CA ALA A 62 -24.97 -5.71 -35.48
C ALA A 62 -24.65 -6.72 -36.58
N LEU A 63 -25.67 -7.33 -37.18
CA LEU A 63 -25.48 -8.26 -38.29
C LEU A 63 -24.99 -7.55 -39.57
N ARG A 64 -25.42 -6.30 -39.80
CA ARG A 64 -24.93 -5.47 -40.91
C ARG A 64 -23.49 -5.00 -40.70
N ALA A 65 -23.09 -4.75 -39.45
CA ALA A 65 -21.74 -4.30 -39.11
C ALA A 65 -20.72 -5.45 -38.99
N SER A 66 -21.16 -6.69 -38.79
CA SER A 66 -20.25 -7.84 -38.68
C SER A 66 -19.75 -8.29 -40.06
N THR A 67 -18.49 -7.98 -40.40
CA THR A 67 -17.73 -8.75 -41.41
C THR A 67 -17.28 -10.08 -40.80
N ARG A 68 -17.02 -11.10 -41.63
CA ARG A 68 -16.61 -12.48 -41.23
C ARG A 68 -15.42 -12.55 -40.24
N ALA A 69 -14.71 -11.45 -40.01
CA ALA A 69 -13.54 -11.36 -39.15
C ALA A 69 -13.82 -10.87 -37.70
N ILE A 70 -14.98 -10.29 -37.41
CA ILE A 70 -15.27 -9.71 -36.08
C ILE A 70 -16.44 -10.46 -35.44
N PRO A 71 -16.23 -11.18 -34.31
CA PRO A 71 -17.30 -11.87 -33.61
C PRO A 71 -18.39 -10.89 -33.17
N VAL A 72 -19.66 -11.28 -33.34
CA VAL A 72 -20.83 -10.46 -32.97
C VAL A 72 -20.83 -10.01 -31.50
N ALA A 73 -20.10 -10.73 -30.63
CA ALA A 73 -19.90 -10.39 -29.23
C ALA A 73 -19.17 -9.05 -28.98
N THR A 74 -18.54 -8.44 -29.99
CA THR A 74 -17.85 -7.14 -29.88
C THR A 74 -18.64 -5.98 -30.49
N PHE A 75 -19.96 -6.13 -30.72
CA PHE A 75 -20.79 -5.06 -31.27
C PHE A 75 -21.00 -3.91 -30.26
N VAL A 76 -20.82 -2.68 -30.74
CA VAL A 76 -21.08 -1.44 -30.00
C VAL A 76 -22.13 -0.62 -30.76
N SER A 77 -23.22 -0.21 -30.08
CA SER A 77 -24.30 0.56 -30.70
C SER A 77 -23.84 1.96 -31.11
N ASP A 78 -24.46 2.55 -32.14
CA ASP A 78 -24.12 3.90 -32.59
C ASP A 78 -24.41 4.97 -31.52
N THR A 79 -25.42 4.73 -30.68
CA THR A 79 -25.68 5.56 -29.49
C THR A 79 -24.53 5.49 -28.48
N SER A 80 -23.96 4.30 -28.25
CA SER A 80 -22.80 4.14 -27.35
C SER A 80 -21.56 4.82 -27.92
N LYS A 81 -21.34 4.72 -29.25
CA LYS A 81 -20.26 5.44 -29.94
C LYS A 81 -20.41 6.95 -29.82
N ALA A 82 -21.64 7.46 -29.98
CA ALA A 82 -21.92 8.90 -29.85
C ALA A 82 -21.73 9.39 -28.41
N LEU A 83 -22.21 8.64 -27.40
CA LEU A 83 -22.00 8.97 -25.99
C LEU A 83 -20.51 8.97 -25.63
N PHE A 84 -19.75 7.97 -26.07
CA PHE A 84 -18.30 7.93 -25.89
C PHE A 84 -17.62 9.12 -26.56
N GLY A 85 -18.00 9.47 -27.80
CA GLY A 85 -17.46 10.65 -28.50
C GLY A 85 -17.72 11.95 -27.76
N TRP A 86 -18.91 12.10 -27.15
CA TRP A 86 -19.21 13.26 -26.30
C TRP A 86 -18.40 13.27 -25.00
N MET A 87 -18.22 12.12 -24.35
CA MET A 87 -17.38 12.00 -23.16
C MET A 87 -15.93 12.35 -23.45
N ASP A 88 -15.37 11.77 -24.51
CA ASP A 88 -13.99 12.05 -24.94
C ASP A 88 -13.80 13.54 -25.20
N LEU A 89 -14.72 14.18 -25.93
CA LEU A 89 -14.64 15.61 -26.18
C LEU A 89 -14.69 16.44 -24.89
N VAL A 90 -15.67 16.17 -24.02
CA VAL A 90 -15.89 16.94 -22.78
C VAL A 90 -14.71 16.79 -21.82
N VAL A 91 -14.22 15.56 -21.64
CA VAL A 91 -13.10 15.25 -20.74
C VAL A 91 -11.78 15.77 -21.33
N THR A 92 -11.46 15.41 -22.58
CA THR A 92 -10.18 15.74 -23.22
C THR A 92 -10.00 17.26 -23.44
N LYS A 93 -11.10 18.00 -23.62
CA LYS A 93 -11.06 19.46 -23.80
C LYS A 93 -11.49 20.25 -22.57
N ASN A 94 -11.76 19.58 -21.44
CA ASN A 94 -12.21 20.18 -20.20
C ASN A 94 -13.39 21.16 -20.41
N LEU A 95 -14.40 20.71 -21.13
CA LEU A 95 -15.58 21.52 -21.46
C LEU A 95 -16.67 21.35 -20.40
N PRO A 96 -17.54 22.36 -20.19
CA PRO A 96 -18.71 22.20 -19.33
C PRO A 96 -19.64 21.09 -19.82
N PHE A 97 -20.28 20.33 -18.92
CA PHE A 97 -21.26 19.33 -19.32
C PHE A 97 -22.44 19.90 -20.12
N SER A 98 -22.76 21.18 -19.94
CA SER A 98 -23.79 21.88 -20.71
C SER A 98 -23.44 22.01 -22.20
N THR A 99 -22.20 21.76 -22.62
CA THR A 99 -21.77 21.81 -24.02
C THR A 99 -22.55 20.82 -24.89
N VAL A 100 -22.97 19.67 -24.36
CA VAL A 100 -23.76 18.70 -25.15
C VAL A 100 -25.20 19.14 -25.39
N ASP A 101 -25.67 20.11 -24.60
CA ASP A 101 -26.98 20.74 -24.76
C ASP A 101 -26.95 21.94 -25.73
N ASP A 102 -25.76 22.44 -26.05
CA ASP A 102 -25.59 23.60 -26.92
C ASP A 102 -25.87 23.26 -28.40
N GLU A 103 -26.77 24.02 -29.02
CA GLU A 103 -27.22 23.82 -30.40
C GLU A 103 -26.10 24.05 -31.44
N THR A 104 -25.18 24.98 -31.16
CA THR A 104 -24.04 25.28 -32.03
C THR A 104 -23.06 24.12 -32.02
N PHE A 105 -22.73 23.60 -30.83
CA PHE A 105 -21.88 22.40 -30.70
C PHE A 105 -22.53 21.18 -31.37
N ARG A 106 -23.83 20.94 -31.18
CA ARG A 106 -24.53 19.83 -31.87
C ARG A 106 -24.44 19.94 -33.40
N LYS A 107 -24.53 21.15 -33.93
CA LYS A 107 -24.49 21.40 -35.38
C LYS A 107 -23.13 21.09 -36.01
N TYR A 108 -22.02 21.40 -35.34
CA TYR A 108 -20.68 21.29 -35.93
C TYR A 108 -19.96 19.97 -35.64
N PHE A 109 -20.30 19.25 -34.57
CA PHE A 109 -19.54 18.06 -34.14
C PHE A 109 -20.04 16.75 -34.76
N GLY A 110 -21.22 16.70 -35.37
CA GLY A 110 -21.71 15.53 -36.10
C GLY A 110 -22.01 14.29 -35.26
N LEU A 111 -21.98 14.40 -33.93
CA LEU A 111 -22.37 13.34 -32.99
C LEU A 111 -23.90 13.35 -32.77
N GLN A 112 -24.49 12.19 -32.45
CA GLN A 112 -25.90 12.13 -32.09
C GLN A 112 -26.18 12.99 -30.85
N ALA A 113 -27.32 13.70 -30.85
CA ALA A 113 -27.69 14.58 -29.74
C ALA A 113 -27.90 13.79 -28.44
N THR A 114 -27.37 14.33 -27.34
CA THR A 114 -27.56 13.83 -25.97
C THR A 114 -27.81 15.00 -25.03
N THR A 115 -28.11 14.73 -23.76
CA THR A 115 -28.30 15.76 -22.73
C THR A 115 -27.21 15.71 -21.67
N ALA A 116 -26.95 16.82 -20.97
CA ALA A 116 -25.96 16.83 -19.90
C ALA A 116 -26.28 15.83 -18.78
N SER A 117 -27.57 15.58 -18.49
CA SER A 117 -27.98 14.59 -17.49
C SER A 117 -27.70 13.16 -17.95
N THR A 118 -27.99 12.84 -19.22
CA THR A 118 -27.66 11.54 -19.81
C THR A 118 -26.15 11.34 -19.89
N LEU A 119 -25.39 12.34 -20.33
CA LEU A 119 -23.93 12.25 -20.39
C LEU A 119 -23.35 12.00 -18.99
N ARG A 120 -23.78 12.76 -17.97
CA ARG A 120 -23.32 12.60 -16.59
C ARG A 120 -23.66 11.23 -16.01
N SER A 121 -24.89 10.75 -16.22
CA SER A 121 -25.29 9.42 -15.78
C SER A 121 -24.41 8.36 -16.42
N THR A 122 -24.20 8.44 -17.74
CA THR A 122 -23.38 7.46 -18.47
C THR A 122 -21.91 7.55 -18.05
N MET A 123 -21.39 8.75 -17.76
CA MET A 123 -20.03 8.92 -17.22
C MET A 123 -19.89 8.30 -15.84
N ASN A 124 -20.88 8.43 -14.97
CA ASN A 124 -20.89 7.73 -13.68
C ASN A 124 -20.92 6.21 -13.87
N ASP A 125 -21.74 5.71 -14.80
CA ASP A 125 -21.78 4.27 -15.10
C ASP A 125 -20.44 3.76 -15.64
N VAL A 126 -19.77 4.55 -16.48
CA VAL A 126 -18.40 4.27 -16.95
C VAL A 126 -17.41 4.32 -15.79
N CYS A 127 -17.49 5.31 -14.89
CA CYS A 127 -16.65 5.36 -13.69
C CYS A 127 -16.84 4.11 -12.83
N PHE A 128 -18.07 3.70 -12.53
CA PHE A 128 -18.33 2.47 -11.76
C PHE A 128 -17.81 1.21 -12.46
N ALA A 129 -17.98 1.12 -13.78
CA ALA A 129 -17.45 0.00 -14.55
C ALA A 129 -15.91 -0.03 -14.52
N VAL A 130 -15.27 1.14 -14.65
CA VAL A 130 -13.82 1.30 -14.57
C VAL A 130 -13.33 1.01 -13.15
N GLU A 131 -14.00 1.49 -12.11
CA GLU A 131 -13.70 1.19 -10.70
C GLU A 131 -13.77 -0.31 -10.42
N ALA A 132 -14.80 -1.00 -10.91
CA ALA A 132 -14.90 -2.45 -10.78
C ALA A 132 -13.78 -3.19 -11.53
N GLN A 133 -13.38 -2.72 -12.71
CA GLN A 133 -12.26 -3.28 -13.47
C GLN A 133 -10.91 -2.99 -12.80
N ILE A 134 -10.74 -1.78 -12.29
CA ILE A 134 -9.58 -1.36 -11.50
C ILE A 134 -9.52 -2.23 -10.24
N GLN A 135 -10.63 -2.45 -9.52
CA GLN A 135 -10.67 -3.32 -8.34
C GLN A 135 -10.22 -4.75 -8.64
N GLN A 136 -10.50 -5.27 -9.84
CA GLN A 136 -10.02 -6.58 -10.29
C GLN A 136 -8.52 -6.59 -10.65
N GLN A 137 -7.96 -5.44 -11.02
CA GLN A 137 -6.58 -5.29 -11.47
C GLN A 137 -5.65 -4.68 -10.41
N LEU A 138 -6.23 -4.06 -9.38
CA LEU A 138 -5.50 -3.46 -8.28
C LEU A 138 -4.79 -4.59 -7.53
N PRO A 139 -3.45 -4.53 -7.41
CA PRO A 139 -2.75 -5.45 -6.54
C PRO A 139 -3.19 -5.23 -5.09
N GLU A 140 -2.89 -6.17 -4.20
CA GLU A 140 -3.06 -5.98 -2.75
C GLU A 140 -2.40 -4.70 -2.20
N LEU A 141 -1.50 -4.09 -2.98
CA LEU A 141 -0.76 -2.88 -2.64
C LEU A 141 -0.75 -1.91 -3.85
N PHE A 142 -1.28 -0.70 -3.65
CA PHE A 142 -1.28 0.39 -4.64
C PHE A 142 -0.98 1.74 -3.97
N GLY A 143 -0.46 2.70 -4.74
CA GLY A 143 -0.16 4.05 -4.26
C GLY A 143 -1.23 5.05 -4.70
N ILE A 144 -1.54 6.02 -3.82
CA ILE A 144 -2.48 7.12 -4.10
C ILE A 144 -1.69 8.42 -4.17
N VAL A 145 -1.86 9.17 -5.26
CA VAL A 145 -1.38 10.54 -5.40
C VAL A 145 -2.59 11.44 -5.22
N LEU A 146 -2.54 12.34 -4.24
CA LEU A 146 -3.61 13.30 -3.96
C LEU A 146 -3.30 14.60 -4.69
N ASP A 147 -4.17 14.99 -5.64
CA ASP A 147 -4.04 16.22 -6.43
C ASP A 147 -4.85 17.39 -5.83
N ASP A 148 -5.55 17.17 -4.71
CA ASP A 148 -6.30 18.22 -4.01
C ASP A 148 -6.21 18.11 -2.49
N TRP A 149 -6.16 19.28 -1.83
CA TRP A 149 -5.75 19.47 -0.44
C TRP A 149 -6.93 19.77 0.49
N TYR A 150 -7.25 18.84 1.39
CA TYR A 150 -8.06 19.10 2.58
C TYR A 150 -7.17 19.00 3.83
N PRO A 151 -6.87 20.10 4.53
CA PRO A 151 -5.99 20.11 5.71
C PRO A 151 -6.47 19.25 6.89
N HIS A 152 -7.68 18.69 6.82
CA HIS A 152 -8.29 17.89 7.88
C HIS A 152 -8.26 16.38 7.64
N ALA A 153 -7.74 15.91 6.50
CA ALA A 153 -7.73 14.48 6.18
C ALA A 153 -6.46 13.74 6.68
N ILE A 154 -5.35 14.47 6.93
CA ILE A 154 -4.07 13.87 7.33
C ILE A 154 -3.77 14.22 8.79
N THR A 155 -3.66 13.20 9.63
CA THR A 155 -3.46 13.37 11.09
C THR A 155 -1.99 13.30 11.50
N PHE A 156 -1.15 12.57 10.76
CA PHE A 156 0.30 12.42 11.01
C PHE A 156 1.04 11.98 9.74
N VAL A 157 2.37 12.07 9.75
CA VAL A 157 3.26 11.55 8.69
C VAL A 157 4.24 10.55 9.28
N ILE A 158 4.50 9.45 8.57
CA ILE A 158 5.58 8.50 8.86
C ILE A 158 6.56 8.54 7.71
N GLY A 159 7.85 8.68 8.00
CA GLY A 159 8.87 8.66 6.96
C GLY A 159 10.27 8.81 7.52
N ASP A 160 11.27 8.70 6.65
CA ASP A 160 12.62 9.10 7.03
C ASP A 160 12.67 10.60 7.38
N ASN A 161 13.73 10.99 8.08
CA ASN A 161 13.92 12.39 8.46
C ASN A 161 14.49 13.22 7.31
N CYS A 162 14.13 12.92 6.05
CA CYS A 162 14.50 13.73 4.90
C CYS A 162 13.86 15.12 4.99
N SER A 163 14.53 16.14 4.44
CA SER A 163 14.04 17.53 4.45
C SER A 163 12.67 17.69 3.82
N VAL A 164 12.34 16.86 2.81
CA VAL A 164 11.02 16.85 2.16
C VAL A 164 9.93 16.39 3.12
N ASN A 165 10.13 15.28 3.83
CA ASN A 165 9.16 14.76 4.80
C ASN A 165 9.00 15.70 5.99
N GLN A 166 10.10 16.30 6.47
CA GLN A 166 10.05 17.33 7.50
C GLN A 166 9.28 18.56 7.03
N ARG A 167 9.54 19.04 5.82
CA ARG A 167 8.86 20.21 5.25
C ARG A 167 7.38 19.92 5.03
N MET A 168 7.05 18.74 4.53
CA MET A 168 5.67 18.28 4.37
C MET A 168 4.98 18.32 5.72
N ALA A 169 5.43 17.56 6.72
CA ALA A 169 4.81 17.54 8.05
C ALA A 169 4.64 18.95 8.66
N GLY A 170 5.62 19.83 8.47
CA GLY A 170 5.53 21.24 8.88
C GLY A 170 4.46 22.04 8.14
N LEU A 171 4.31 21.87 6.82
CA LEU A 171 3.25 22.51 6.02
C LEU A 171 1.86 21.97 6.37
N LEU A 172 1.75 20.65 6.65
CA LEU A 172 0.51 20.01 7.10
C LEU A 172 0.17 20.40 8.55
N ASN A 173 1.14 20.93 9.31
CA ASN A 173 1.07 21.12 10.75
C ASN A 173 0.64 19.82 11.48
N VAL A 174 1.27 18.70 11.15
CA VAL A 174 1.02 17.37 11.75
C VAL A 174 2.32 16.80 12.31
N PRO A 175 2.26 15.92 13.33
CA PRO A 175 3.44 15.24 13.82
C PRO A 175 4.06 14.33 12.75
N LEU A 176 5.40 14.31 12.75
CA LEU A 176 6.24 13.39 11.97
C LEU A 176 6.82 12.32 12.91
N VAL A 177 6.57 11.05 12.59
CA VAL A 177 7.23 9.90 13.21
C VAL A 177 8.40 9.49 12.34
N GLY A 178 9.61 9.54 12.91
CA GLY A 178 10.83 9.23 12.18
C GLY A 178 11.01 7.73 12.01
N CYS A 179 11.27 7.28 10.78
CA CYS A 179 11.49 5.87 10.45
C CYS A 179 12.60 5.24 11.31
N VAL A 180 12.25 4.21 12.09
CA VAL A 180 13.17 3.50 12.99
C VAL A 180 14.31 2.83 12.21
N SER A 181 14.00 2.23 11.05
CA SER A 181 15.03 1.62 10.18
C SER A 181 16.06 2.64 9.69
N HIS A 182 15.62 3.87 9.39
CA HIS A 182 16.51 4.95 8.98
C HIS A 182 17.40 5.42 10.14
N ARG A 183 16.81 5.66 11.32
CA ARG A 183 17.55 6.03 12.55
C ARG A 183 18.60 4.97 12.90
N PHE A 184 18.23 3.70 12.81
CA PHE A 184 19.14 2.57 13.02
C PHE A 184 20.25 2.52 11.98
N ASN A 185 19.93 2.70 10.70
CA ASN A 185 20.92 2.77 9.63
C ASN A 185 21.99 3.85 9.89
N LEU A 186 21.58 5.04 10.33
CA LEU A 186 22.51 6.13 10.70
C LEU A 186 23.40 5.77 11.90
N ALA A 187 22.84 5.08 12.91
CA ALA A 187 23.62 4.59 14.05
C ALA A 187 24.67 3.56 13.63
N VAL A 188 24.28 2.59 12.79
CA VAL A 188 25.19 1.56 12.27
C VAL A 188 26.25 2.16 11.36
N GLN A 189 25.93 3.16 10.54
CA GLN A 189 26.92 3.85 9.71
C GLN A 189 28.04 4.48 10.55
N ARG A 190 27.73 5.08 11.70
CA ARG A 190 28.76 5.61 12.61
C ARG A 190 29.64 4.50 13.18
N LEU A 191 29.03 3.40 13.63
CA LEU A 191 29.77 2.21 14.11
C LEU A 191 30.70 1.64 13.01
N VAL A 192 30.21 1.57 11.77
CA VAL A 192 30.98 1.09 10.61
C VAL A 192 32.18 2.01 10.33
N GLU A 193 32.02 3.33 10.47
CA GLU A 193 33.09 4.31 10.28
C GLU A 193 34.20 4.17 11.34
N GLU A 194 33.87 3.82 12.59
CA GLU A 194 34.86 3.53 13.65
C GLU A 194 35.79 2.36 13.27
N HIS A 195 35.32 1.43 12.45
CA HIS A 195 36.07 0.25 11.99
C HIS A 195 36.54 0.35 10.53
N LYS A 196 36.58 1.56 9.96
CA LYS A 196 36.93 1.79 8.55
C LYS A 196 38.21 1.09 8.10
N ASN A 197 39.28 1.17 8.90
CA ASN A 197 40.58 0.59 8.55
C ASN A 197 40.51 -0.93 8.30
N LEU A 198 39.80 -1.67 9.16
CA LEU A 198 39.61 -3.11 8.99
C LEU A 198 38.75 -3.42 7.75
N LEU A 199 37.70 -2.62 7.55
CA LEU A 199 36.79 -2.79 6.42
C LEU A 199 37.48 -2.48 5.08
N ASP A 200 38.36 -1.48 5.04
CA ASP A 200 39.16 -1.13 3.87
C ASP A 200 40.18 -2.22 3.56
N ARG A 201 40.74 -2.87 4.58
CA ARG A 201 41.62 -4.03 4.41
C ARG A 201 40.86 -5.21 3.76
N ILE A 202 39.67 -5.53 4.26
CA ILE A 202 38.79 -6.54 3.63
C ILE A 202 38.46 -6.12 2.20
N HIS A 203 38.08 -4.86 1.99
CA HIS A 203 37.71 -4.34 0.68
C HIS A 203 38.84 -4.49 -0.34
N CYS A 204 40.08 -4.16 0.03
CA CYS A 204 41.26 -4.32 -0.82
C CYS A 204 41.47 -5.76 -1.28
N VAL A 205 41.33 -6.73 -0.36
CA VAL A 205 41.43 -8.17 -0.69
C VAL A 205 40.31 -8.58 -1.63
N MET A 206 39.07 -8.20 -1.32
CA MET A 206 37.89 -8.54 -2.12
C MET A 206 37.95 -7.91 -3.53
N LEU A 207 38.45 -6.68 -3.64
CA LEU A 207 38.66 -5.98 -4.89
C LEU A 207 39.71 -6.67 -5.75
N ARG A 208 40.85 -7.06 -5.16
CA ARG A 208 41.91 -7.78 -5.89
C ARG A 208 41.48 -9.18 -6.28
N ALA A 209 40.68 -9.86 -5.45
CA ALA A 209 40.10 -11.17 -5.76
C ALA A 209 39.08 -11.12 -6.91
N ARG A 210 38.48 -9.95 -7.17
CA ARG A 210 37.53 -9.74 -8.27
C ARG A 210 38.20 -9.58 -9.64
N SER A 211 39.52 -9.36 -9.70
CA SER A 211 40.26 -9.26 -10.97
C SER A 211 40.07 -10.52 -11.81
N VAL A 212 40.12 -10.42 -13.14
CA VAL A 212 39.86 -11.56 -14.03
C VAL A 212 40.73 -12.77 -13.70
N LYS A 213 42.03 -12.54 -13.49
CA LYS A 213 43.02 -13.58 -13.14
C LYS A 213 42.74 -14.23 -11.78
N ASN A 214 42.44 -13.43 -10.75
CA ASN A 214 42.21 -14.00 -9.42
C ASN A 214 40.82 -14.63 -9.31
N ARG A 215 39.83 -14.09 -10.03
CA ARG A 215 38.48 -14.65 -10.08
C ARG A 215 38.49 -15.99 -10.79
N SER A 216 39.26 -16.15 -11.88
CA SER A 216 39.38 -17.45 -12.56
C SER A 216 40.03 -18.49 -11.65
N ALA A 217 41.12 -18.14 -10.95
CA ALA A 217 41.73 -19.02 -9.94
C ALA A 217 40.74 -19.36 -8.80
N LEU A 218 40.02 -18.38 -8.29
CA LEU A 218 39.02 -18.57 -7.23
C LEU A 218 37.87 -19.48 -7.66
N ARG A 219 37.43 -19.43 -8.94
CA ARG A 219 36.37 -20.32 -9.47
C ARG A 219 36.74 -21.79 -9.41
N LEU A 220 38.03 -22.12 -9.45
CA LEU A 220 38.53 -23.49 -9.31
C LEU A 220 38.45 -24.00 -7.86
N LEU A 221 38.41 -23.08 -6.90
CA LEU A 221 38.39 -23.39 -5.46
C LEU A 221 36.97 -23.31 -4.87
N THR A 222 36.15 -22.36 -5.33
CA THR A 222 34.79 -22.16 -4.83
C THR A 222 33.89 -21.52 -5.90
N PRO A 223 32.59 -21.91 -5.96
CA PRO A 223 31.63 -21.24 -6.83
C PRO A 223 31.38 -19.79 -6.41
N LEU A 224 31.59 -19.46 -5.13
CA LEU A 224 31.26 -18.14 -4.57
C LEU A 224 32.15 -17.03 -5.18
N ALA A 225 31.52 -15.89 -5.46
CA ALA A 225 32.21 -14.70 -5.96
C ALA A 225 32.46 -13.69 -4.84
N PRO A 226 33.55 -12.90 -4.91
CA PRO A 226 33.76 -11.77 -4.02
C PRO A 226 32.63 -10.74 -4.16
N LYS A 227 32.16 -10.20 -3.04
CA LYS A 227 31.22 -9.08 -3.00
C LYS A 227 31.96 -7.81 -2.61
N LEU A 228 31.63 -6.68 -3.22
CA LEU A 228 32.11 -5.37 -2.80
C LEU A 228 31.02 -4.63 -2.03
N ARG A 229 31.45 -3.78 -1.10
CA ARG A 229 30.57 -2.82 -0.44
C ARG A 229 30.27 -1.64 -1.37
N ASN A 230 29.10 -1.05 -1.19
CA ASN A 230 28.71 0.28 -1.63
C ASN A 230 28.76 1.18 -0.39
N ASP A 231 29.55 2.26 -0.45
CA ASP A 231 29.84 3.10 0.72
C ASP A 231 28.58 3.76 1.33
N THR A 232 27.49 3.89 0.57
CA THR A 232 26.24 4.49 1.06
C THR A 232 25.34 3.55 1.88
N ARG A 233 25.54 2.22 1.81
CA ARG A 233 24.63 1.22 2.40
C ARG A 233 25.39 0.20 3.24
N TRP A 234 25.24 0.22 4.57
CA TRP A 234 25.97 -0.69 5.46
C TRP A 234 25.60 -2.17 5.24
N SER A 235 24.40 -2.48 4.71
CA SER A 235 24.01 -3.86 4.36
C SER A 235 24.95 -4.49 3.32
N SER A 236 25.50 -3.68 2.41
CA SER A 236 26.52 -4.14 1.45
C SER A 236 27.88 -4.37 2.11
N THR A 237 28.24 -3.54 3.10
CA THR A 237 29.41 -3.75 3.96
C THR A 237 29.28 -5.06 4.72
N TYR A 238 28.13 -5.30 5.36
CA TYR A 238 27.83 -6.57 6.01
C TYR A 238 27.98 -7.76 5.06
N ALA A 239 27.39 -7.68 3.86
CA ALA A 239 27.47 -8.75 2.86
C ALA A 239 28.91 -9.00 2.36
N MET A 240 29.73 -7.95 2.25
CA MET A 240 31.16 -8.08 1.92
C MET A 240 31.92 -8.81 3.03
N VAL A 241 31.73 -8.41 4.29
CA VAL A 241 32.38 -9.06 5.44
C VAL A 241 31.91 -10.51 5.57
N ALA A 242 30.60 -10.77 5.41
CA ALA A 242 30.04 -12.13 5.37
C ALA A 242 30.76 -12.99 4.36
N ARG A 243 30.80 -12.50 3.12
CA ARG A 243 31.39 -13.21 2.00
C ARG A 243 32.87 -13.42 2.24
N PHE A 244 33.60 -12.43 2.76
CA PHE A 244 35.02 -12.58 3.07
C PHE A 244 35.25 -13.79 3.99
N PHE A 245 34.50 -13.91 5.10
CA PHE A 245 34.64 -15.06 6.01
C PHE A 245 34.21 -16.39 5.38
N GLU A 246 33.22 -16.41 4.49
CA GLU A 246 32.82 -17.62 3.74
C GLU A 246 33.93 -18.16 2.81
N ILE A 247 34.78 -17.28 2.25
CA ILE A 247 35.79 -17.66 1.26
C ILE A 247 37.24 -17.41 1.71
N LYS A 248 37.48 -16.99 2.96
CA LYS A 248 38.79 -16.52 3.43
C LYS A 248 39.92 -17.54 3.20
N ASP A 249 39.65 -18.83 3.42
CA ASP A 249 40.67 -19.88 3.30
C ASP A 249 41.04 -20.11 1.83
N HIS A 250 40.05 -20.04 0.93
CA HIS A 250 40.26 -20.09 -0.52
C HIS A 250 41.01 -18.85 -1.02
N LEU A 251 40.72 -17.66 -0.46
CA LEU A 251 41.44 -16.43 -0.79
C LEU A 251 42.91 -16.51 -0.34
N ALA A 252 43.19 -17.09 0.82
CA ALA A 252 44.55 -17.29 1.33
C ALA A 252 45.38 -18.24 0.45
N ALA A 253 44.73 -19.20 -0.22
CA ALA A 253 45.39 -20.14 -1.13
C ALA A 253 45.89 -19.46 -2.43
N ILE A 254 45.31 -18.34 -2.86
CA ILE A 254 45.66 -17.64 -4.10
C ILE A 254 46.98 -16.87 -3.92
N THR A 255 47.99 -17.23 -4.72
CA THR A 255 49.35 -16.67 -4.64
C THR A 255 49.40 -15.15 -4.76
N ASP A 256 48.64 -14.57 -5.70
CA ASP A 256 48.55 -13.13 -5.94
C ASP A 256 47.93 -12.33 -4.77
N LEU A 257 47.23 -13.00 -3.84
CA LEU A 257 46.56 -12.35 -2.69
C LEU A 257 47.41 -12.41 -1.41
N ARG A 258 48.42 -13.28 -1.32
CA ARG A 258 49.20 -13.50 -0.08
C ARG A 258 49.82 -12.23 0.48
N ALA A 259 50.34 -11.34 -0.36
CA ALA A 259 51.00 -10.11 0.07
C ALA A 259 50.03 -9.07 0.67
N ILE A 260 48.74 -9.13 0.30
CA ILE A 260 47.72 -8.20 0.79
C ILE A 260 46.77 -8.85 1.78
N PHE A 261 46.88 -10.17 2.00
CA PHE A 261 46.01 -10.90 2.90
C PHE A 261 46.20 -10.40 4.34
N PRO A 262 45.12 -10.28 5.14
CA PRO A 262 45.24 -9.73 6.49
C PRO A 262 46.03 -10.66 7.41
N ALA A 263 46.77 -10.08 8.36
CA ALA A 263 47.50 -10.85 9.36
C ALA A 263 46.52 -11.56 10.33
N PRO A 264 46.93 -12.65 11.01
CA PRO A 264 46.04 -13.37 11.94
C PRO A 264 45.37 -12.48 12.98
N VAL A 265 46.11 -11.53 13.56
CA VAL A 265 45.58 -10.54 14.53
C VAL A 265 44.51 -9.65 13.90
N GLU A 266 44.68 -9.24 12.65
CA GLU A 266 43.66 -8.47 11.92
C GLU A 266 42.42 -9.32 11.64
N ILE A 267 42.59 -10.61 11.31
CA ILE A 267 41.48 -11.54 11.08
C ILE A 267 40.64 -11.73 12.35
N ASP A 268 41.27 -11.84 13.52
CA ASP A 268 40.56 -11.97 14.80
C ASP A 268 39.75 -10.69 15.12
N ALA A 269 40.33 -9.52 14.87
CA ALA A 269 39.64 -8.24 14.99
C ALA A 269 38.46 -8.14 14.00
N MET A 270 38.65 -8.56 12.75
CA MET A 270 37.59 -8.62 11.73
C MET A 270 36.48 -9.61 12.12
N HIS A 271 36.81 -10.70 12.80
CA HIS A 271 35.84 -11.69 13.27
C HIS A 271 34.98 -11.10 14.40
N SER A 272 35.61 -10.34 15.30
CA SER A 272 34.92 -9.61 16.36
C SER A 272 33.97 -8.56 15.77
N LEU A 273 34.42 -7.81 14.77
CA LEU A 273 33.58 -6.89 14.00
C LEU A 273 32.40 -7.60 13.32
N ARG A 274 32.65 -8.77 12.71
CA ARG A 274 31.60 -9.58 12.08
C ARG A 274 30.51 -9.95 13.08
N ALA A 275 30.87 -10.39 14.29
CA ALA A 275 29.90 -10.73 15.34
C ALA A 275 29.02 -9.52 15.72
N VAL A 276 29.60 -8.32 15.81
CA VAL A 276 28.82 -7.09 16.06
C VAL A 276 27.86 -6.81 14.90
N LEU A 277 28.33 -6.91 13.65
CA LEU A 277 27.48 -6.67 12.48
C LEU A 277 26.38 -7.73 12.32
N ASP A 278 26.59 -8.98 12.76
CA ASP A 278 25.55 -10.02 12.80
C ASP A 278 24.40 -9.65 13.75
N VAL A 279 24.71 -9.06 14.90
CA VAL A 279 23.68 -8.50 15.80
C VAL A 279 22.89 -7.41 15.06
N MET A 280 23.56 -6.48 14.39
CA MET A 280 22.89 -5.40 13.66
C MET A 280 21.99 -5.93 12.52
N GLN A 281 22.46 -6.95 11.81
CA GLN A 281 21.67 -7.62 10.78
C GLN A 281 20.41 -8.27 11.37
N GLY A 282 20.50 -8.89 12.55
CA GLY A 282 19.35 -9.43 13.27
C GLY A 282 18.27 -8.38 13.54
N PHE A 283 18.66 -7.24 14.12
CA PHE A 283 17.73 -6.12 14.37
C PHE A 283 17.12 -5.56 13.08
N THR A 284 17.91 -5.48 12.00
CA THR A 284 17.41 -5.01 10.69
C THR A 284 16.29 -5.88 10.16
N LEU A 285 16.43 -7.20 10.29
CA LEU A 285 15.39 -8.14 9.86
C LEU A 285 14.11 -8.00 10.70
N VAL A 286 14.25 -7.73 12.01
CA VAL A 286 13.11 -7.48 12.89
C VAL A 286 12.42 -6.16 12.55
N PHE A 287 13.18 -5.07 12.34
CA PHE A 287 12.63 -3.78 11.89
C PHE A 287 11.97 -3.82 10.51
N GLN A 288 12.25 -4.87 9.73
CA GLN A 288 11.64 -5.13 8.44
C GLN A 288 10.33 -5.91 8.54
N ARG A 289 9.92 -6.39 9.71
CA ARG A 289 8.62 -7.05 9.85
C ARG A 289 7.46 -6.08 9.64
N GLU A 290 6.39 -6.56 9.02
CA GLU A 290 5.20 -5.75 8.69
C GLU A 290 4.24 -5.60 9.88
N ASP A 291 4.33 -6.52 10.85
CA ASP A 291 3.53 -6.54 12.07
C ASP A 291 4.17 -5.81 13.25
N LEU A 292 5.31 -5.14 13.04
CA LEU A 292 6.04 -4.47 14.11
C LEU A 292 5.33 -3.20 14.57
N THR A 293 5.01 -3.11 15.85
CA THR A 293 4.41 -1.92 16.46
C THR A 293 5.46 -0.90 16.90
N LEU A 294 5.03 0.36 17.11
CA LEU A 294 5.93 1.41 17.60
C LEU A 294 6.48 1.11 19.01
N SER A 295 5.68 0.48 19.87
CA SER A 295 6.10 0.04 21.22
C SER A 295 7.19 -1.04 21.16
N GLU A 296 7.00 -2.10 20.35
CA GLU A 296 8.02 -3.13 20.19
C GLU A 296 9.31 -2.57 19.57
N ALA A 297 9.18 -1.67 18.59
CA ALA A 297 10.33 -0.99 18.01
C ALA A 297 11.09 -0.16 19.07
N ARG A 298 10.39 0.45 20.04
CA ARG A 298 10.99 1.17 21.16
C ARG A 298 11.81 0.24 22.05
N VAL A 299 11.24 -0.89 22.47
CA VAL A 299 11.93 -1.90 23.28
C VAL A 299 13.20 -2.38 22.59
N LEU A 300 13.14 -2.65 21.29
CA LEU A 300 14.31 -3.06 20.50
C LEU A 300 15.39 -1.97 20.43
N MET A 301 15.00 -0.71 20.22
CA MET A 301 15.94 0.41 20.19
C MET A 301 16.58 0.65 21.56
N ASP A 302 15.86 0.47 22.67
CA ASP A 302 16.41 0.62 24.02
C ASP A 302 17.39 -0.50 24.35
N ALA A 303 17.07 -1.74 24.00
CA ALA A 303 18.01 -2.86 24.12
C ALA A 303 19.30 -2.64 23.30
N LEU A 304 19.19 -1.98 22.14
CA LEU A 304 20.36 -1.57 21.35
C LEU A 304 21.17 -0.47 22.05
N CYS A 305 20.52 0.53 22.65
CA CYS A 305 21.20 1.56 23.42
C CYS A 305 21.94 0.98 24.63
N ASP A 306 21.33 0.02 25.34
CA ASP A 306 21.94 -0.64 26.50
C ASP A 306 23.19 -1.45 26.10
N LYS A 307 23.09 -2.20 25.00
CA LYS A 307 24.20 -3.03 24.51
C LYS A 307 25.27 -2.22 23.79
N PHE A 308 24.89 -1.14 23.11
CA PHE A 308 25.77 -0.27 22.34
C PHE A 308 25.48 1.21 22.65
N PRO A 309 26.04 1.73 23.77
CA PRO A 309 25.75 3.09 24.23
C PRO A 309 26.01 4.19 23.18
N SER A 310 26.98 3.98 22.27
CA SER A 310 27.29 4.91 21.17
C SER A 310 26.11 5.13 20.20
N MET A 311 25.16 4.19 20.10
CA MET A 311 23.99 4.30 19.24
C MET A 311 22.88 5.22 19.80
N SER A 312 22.95 5.55 21.09
CA SER A 312 21.95 6.36 21.79
C SER A 312 21.72 7.72 21.13
N HIS A 313 22.75 8.28 20.47
CA HIS A 313 22.67 9.55 19.76
C HIS A 313 21.58 9.57 18.66
N HIS A 314 21.22 8.42 18.07
CA HIS A 314 20.15 8.35 17.05
C HIS A 314 18.93 7.55 17.51
N LEU A 315 19.12 6.63 18.45
CA LEU A 315 18.09 5.68 18.87
C LEU A 315 17.32 6.12 20.12
N SER A 316 17.90 6.96 20.98
CA SER A 316 17.23 7.44 22.19
C SER A 316 15.88 8.11 21.87
N PRO A 317 14.86 7.99 22.75
CA PRO A 317 13.56 8.64 22.57
C PRO A 317 13.64 10.16 22.39
N ARG A 318 14.65 10.80 23.01
CA ARG A 318 14.89 12.25 22.92
C ARG A 318 16.15 12.59 22.13
N ALA A 319 16.63 11.67 21.30
CA ALA A 319 17.73 11.96 20.38
C ALA A 319 17.39 13.18 19.50
N ALA A 320 18.38 14.02 19.18
CA ALA A 320 18.18 15.25 18.40
C ALA A 320 17.54 15.02 17.01
N ILE A 321 17.60 13.78 16.52
CA ILE A 321 16.99 13.38 15.26
C ILE A 321 15.46 13.19 15.36
N VAL A 322 14.92 13.00 16.57
CA VAL A 322 13.49 12.82 16.84
C VAL A 322 12.81 14.19 16.86
N LYS A 323 11.85 14.40 15.95
CA LYS A 323 11.19 15.70 15.79
C LYS A 323 10.09 15.96 16.80
N HIS A 324 9.27 14.94 17.07
CA HIS A 324 8.14 15.04 17.99
C HIS A 324 8.27 13.94 19.06
N PRO A 325 9.24 14.05 19.98
CA PRO A 325 9.52 13.01 20.97
C PRO A 325 8.35 12.76 21.91
N ASP A 326 7.62 13.82 22.28
CA ASP A 326 6.45 13.71 23.16
C ASP A 326 5.27 13.03 22.44
N PHE A 327 5.16 13.18 21.11
CA PHE A 327 4.19 12.46 20.29
C PHE A 327 4.56 10.98 20.13
N GLU A 328 5.81 10.65 19.80
CA GLU A 328 6.24 9.23 19.71
C GLU A 328 6.03 8.51 21.06
N THR A 329 6.38 9.17 22.16
CA THR A 329 6.24 8.60 23.52
C THR A 329 4.78 8.43 23.91
N SER A 330 3.92 9.40 23.59
CA SER A 330 2.49 9.31 23.92
C SER A 330 1.79 8.22 23.12
N VAL A 331 2.12 8.04 21.84
CA VAL A 331 1.63 6.93 21.01
C VAL A 331 2.00 5.58 21.64
N ILE A 332 3.26 5.41 22.08
CA ILE A 332 3.73 4.18 22.72
C ILE A 332 2.91 3.88 23.99
N LYS A 333 2.75 4.88 24.88
CA LYS A 333 1.95 4.74 26.11
C LYS A 333 0.50 4.34 25.83
N VAL A 334 -0.11 4.88 24.77
CA VAL A 334 -1.48 4.50 24.37
C VAL A 334 -1.52 3.05 23.86
N ILE A 335 -0.56 2.64 23.03
CA ILE A 335 -0.45 1.25 22.53
C ILE A 335 -0.29 0.26 23.70
N ASP A 336 0.48 0.63 24.72
CA ASP A 336 0.73 -0.19 25.91
C ASP A 336 -0.43 -0.16 26.93
N GLY A 337 -1.48 0.64 26.69
CA GLY A 337 -2.59 0.81 27.62
C GLY A 337 -2.28 1.68 28.85
N ALA A 338 -1.14 2.35 28.88
CA ALA A 338 -0.66 3.22 29.95
C ALA A 338 -1.17 4.67 29.83
N VAL A 339 -2.43 4.86 29.41
CA VAL A 339 -3.05 6.18 29.16
C VAL A 339 -3.05 7.06 30.42
N GLY A 340 -3.11 6.46 31.61
CA GLY A 340 -3.03 7.16 32.89
C GLY A 340 -1.68 7.84 33.17
N GLU A 341 -0.61 7.42 32.49
CA GLU A 341 0.76 7.94 32.65
C GLU A 341 1.11 9.06 31.66
N LEU A 342 0.13 9.48 30.85
CA LEU A 342 0.30 10.60 29.91
C LEU A 342 0.39 11.92 30.68
N THR A 343 1.49 12.62 30.48
CA THR A 343 1.71 14.01 30.92
C THR A 343 0.81 14.97 30.13
N GLU A 344 0.64 16.19 30.64
CA GLU A 344 -0.17 17.22 29.97
C GLU A 344 0.36 17.56 28.57
N VAL A 345 1.69 17.60 28.40
CA VAL A 345 2.34 17.85 27.10
C VAL A 345 2.06 16.70 26.11
N GLU A 346 2.15 15.45 26.57
CA GLU A 346 1.86 14.27 25.77
C GLU A 346 0.37 14.20 25.36
N ARG A 347 -0.55 14.58 26.26
CA ARG A 347 -1.98 14.69 25.94
C ARG A 347 -2.23 15.76 24.89
N SER A 348 -1.61 16.94 25.04
CA SER A 348 -1.71 18.00 24.04
C SER A 348 -1.21 17.55 22.66
N ALA A 349 -0.16 16.73 22.61
CA ALA A 349 0.36 16.17 21.37
C ALA A 349 -0.60 15.16 20.71
N LEU A 350 -1.45 14.48 21.48
CA LEU A 350 -2.46 13.54 21.01
C LEU A 350 -3.87 14.13 20.84
N SER A 351 -4.05 15.44 21.05
CA SER A 351 -5.37 16.09 21.01
C SER A 351 -6.22 15.77 19.77
N ARG A 352 -5.57 15.50 18.61
CA ARG A 352 -6.26 15.13 17.35
C ARG A 352 -6.76 13.69 17.29
N PHE A 353 -6.39 12.85 18.26
CA PHE A 353 -6.72 11.42 18.33
C PHE A 353 -7.67 11.10 19.49
N GLU A 354 -8.15 12.12 20.20
CA GLU A 354 -9.05 11.97 21.34
C GLU A 354 -10.46 11.56 20.89
N ILE A 355 -10.99 10.47 21.46
CA ILE A 355 -12.39 10.07 21.32
C ILE A 355 -13.10 10.25 22.65
N ALA A 356 -14.28 10.89 22.62
CA ALA A 356 -15.19 10.87 23.75
C ALA A 356 -15.74 9.43 23.95
N THR A 357 -15.27 8.74 24.99
CA THR A 357 -15.74 7.40 25.33
C THR A 357 -16.66 7.48 26.52
N VAL A 358 -17.90 6.99 26.38
CA VAL A 358 -18.85 6.95 27.50
C VAL A 358 -18.62 5.65 28.26
N ILE A 359 -18.11 5.73 29.48
CA ILE A 359 -17.99 4.57 30.37
C ILE A 359 -19.23 4.54 31.27
N SER A 360 -20.13 3.60 30.98
CA SER A 360 -21.22 3.27 31.90
C SER A 360 -20.69 2.36 33.00
N PRO A 361 -20.84 2.71 34.29
CA PRO A 361 -20.42 1.83 35.37
C PRO A 361 -21.15 0.48 35.28
N VAL A 362 -20.40 -0.61 35.40
CA VAL A 362 -20.94 -1.98 35.36
C VAL A 362 -21.92 -2.15 36.51
N SER A 363 -23.22 -2.18 36.19
CA SER A 363 -24.26 -2.51 37.16
C SER A 363 -24.09 -3.97 37.57
N GLN A 364 -23.69 -4.20 38.83
CA GLN A 364 -23.73 -5.54 39.41
C GLN A 364 -25.18 -6.06 39.33
N ARG A 365 -25.39 -7.12 38.54
CA ARG A 365 -26.66 -7.83 38.48
C ARG A 365 -26.89 -8.53 39.83
N SER A 366 -27.57 -7.85 40.74
CA SER A 366 -28.26 -8.51 41.85
C SER A 366 -29.61 -9.01 41.37
N GLU A 367 -29.94 -10.25 41.75
CA GLU A 367 -31.13 -10.99 41.34
C GLU A 367 -32.47 -10.28 41.63
N ALA A 368 -33.46 -10.72 40.85
CA ALA A 368 -34.82 -10.25 40.65
C ALA A 368 -35.59 -9.75 41.87
N SER A 369 -36.13 -8.52 41.74
CA SER A 369 -37.54 -8.14 41.97
C SER A 369 -37.60 -6.63 42.22
N ALA A 370 -37.69 -5.84 41.16
CA ALA A 370 -37.95 -4.41 41.32
C ALA A 370 -38.77 -3.95 40.11
N GLY A 371 -40.02 -3.54 40.37
CA GLY A 371 -40.98 -3.17 39.33
C GLY A 371 -40.52 -2.04 38.41
N LEU A 372 -41.24 -1.84 37.32
CA LEU A 372 -40.95 -0.92 36.20
C LEU A 372 -40.42 0.47 36.65
N ALA A 373 -40.91 1.02 37.76
CA ALA A 373 -40.45 2.28 38.32
C ALA A 373 -38.98 2.27 38.77
N MET A 374 -38.51 1.18 39.39
CA MET A 374 -37.11 1.03 39.80
C MET A 374 -36.17 0.79 38.62
N ASP A 375 -36.65 0.17 37.54
CA ASP A 375 -35.89 0.04 36.29
C ASP A 375 -35.74 1.39 35.57
N ILE A 376 -36.79 2.21 35.55
CA ILE A 376 -36.72 3.59 35.02
C ILE A 376 -35.76 4.45 35.84
N LEU A 377 -35.81 4.36 37.18
CA LEU A 377 -34.90 5.10 38.05
C LEU A 377 -33.45 4.60 37.94
N ARG A 378 -33.22 3.29 37.77
CA ARG A 378 -31.89 2.72 37.48
C ARG A 378 -31.36 3.18 36.13
N SER A 379 -32.19 3.20 35.09
CA SER A 379 -31.82 3.71 33.76
C SER A 379 -31.47 5.19 33.80
N LYS A 380 -32.24 6.01 34.53
CA LYS A 380 -31.94 7.43 34.72
C LYS A 380 -30.67 7.65 35.56
N ARG A 381 -30.44 6.88 36.63
CA ARG A 381 -29.20 6.93 37.41
C ARG A 381 -27.99 6.47 36.60
N ALA A 382 -28.11 5.43 35.78
CA ALA A 382 -27.05 4.97 34.89
C ALA A 382 -26.64 6.07 33.91
N LYS A 383 -27.62 6.71 33.24
CA LYS A 383 -27.38 7.87 32.35
C LYS A 383 -26.80 9.11 33.04
N LEU A 384 -27.07 9.28 34.33
CA LEU A 384 -26.50 10.38 35.14
C LEU A 384 -25.12 10.01 35.71
N SER A 385 -24.79 8.73 35.80
CA SER A 385 -23.48 8.21 36.25
C SER A 385 -22.52 7.92 35.11
N ASP A 386 -22.98 7.99 33.87
CA ASP A 386 -22.14 7.90 32.68
C ASP A 386 -21.06 8.98 32.77
N GLN A 387 -19.82 8.55 33.02
CA GLN A 387 -18.66 9.44 32.94
C GLN A 387 -18.17 9.41 31.50
N VAL A 388 -18.14 10.58 30.86
CA VAL A 388 -17.41 10.77 29.61
C VAL A 388 -15.94 10.80 29.98
N VAL A 389 -15.22 9.72 29.66
CA VAL A 389 -13.76 9.65 29.78
C VAL A 389 -13.19 9.86 28.39
N MET A 390 -12.26 10.80 28.26
CA MET A 390 -11.52 10.99 27.02
C MET A 390 -10.61 9.77 26.83
N GLY A 391 -10.87 9.00 25.77
CA GLY A 391 -10.03 7.90 25.30
C GLY A 391 -9.27 8.30 24.04
N TYR A 392 -8.52 7.36 23.46
CA TYR A 392 -7.81 7.56 22.20
C TYR A 392 -8.22 6.50 21.17
N GLU A 393 -8.15 6.85 19.88
CA GLU A 393 -8.23 5.88 18.79
C GLU A 393 -7.15 4.80 18.90
N ASP A 394 -7.35 3.68 18.21
CA ASP A 394 -6.34 2.63 18.11
C ASP A 394 -5.13 3.13 17.32
N LEU A 395 -4.08 3.53 18.04
CA LEU A 395 -2.87 4.10 17.45
C LEU A 395 -1.90 3.04 16.89
N ARG A 396 -2.30 1.76 16.79
CA ARG A 396 -1.50 0.72 16.11
C ARG A 396 -1.30 1.00 14.62
N CYS A 397 -2.11 1.90 14.03
CA CYS A 397 -1.91 2.40 12.67
C CYS A 397 -0.65 3.29 12.52
N VAL A 398 -0.09 3.79 13.63
CA VAL A 398 1.17 4.55 13.64
C VAL A 398 2.34 3.57 13.56
N LEU A 399 2.76 3.25 12.35
CA LEU A 399 3.83 2.29 12.09
C LEU A 399 5.23 2.86 12.42
N PRO A 400 6.16 2.04 12.95
CA PRO A 400 7.54 2.46 13.26
C PRO A 400 8.43 2.64 12.03
N THR A 401 8.05 2.09 10.88
CA THR A 401 8.88 2.13 9.66
C THR A 401 8.06 2.39 8.41
N SER A 402 8.68 3.08 7.44
CA SER A 402 8.16 3.26 6.07
C SER A 402 8.54 2.10 5.13
N ASN A 403 9.06 0.99 5.66
CA ASN A 403 9.65 -0.09 4.86
C ASN A 403 8.66 -0.71 3.86
N ILE A 404 7.37 -0.78 4.21
CA ILE A 404 6.31 -1.26 3.31
C ILE A 404 6.25 -0.40 2.04
N VAL A 405 6.33 0.93 2.21
CA VAL A 405 6.31 1.90 1.11
C VAL A 405 7.61 1.83 0.30
N GLU A 406 8.77 1.79 0.97
CA GLU A 406 10.08 1.72 0.30
C GLU A 406 10.29 0.44 -0.51
N ARG A 407 9.75 -0.71 -0.07
CA ARG A 407 9.78 -1.97 -0.83
C ARG A 407 8.95 -1.89 -2.10
N MET A 408 7.80 -1.21 -2.08
CA MET A 408 7.00 -1.01 -3.29
C MET A 408 7.77 -0.19 -4.32
N TYR A 409 8.42 0.90 -3.89
CA TYR A 409 9.30 1.69 -4.77
C TYR A 409 10.46 0.84 -5.31
N GLY A 410 11.10 0.01 -4.48
CA GLY A 410 12.16 -0.90 -4.92
C GLY A 410 11.72 -1.91 -5.98
N ARG A 411 10.50 -2.46 -5.85
CA ARG A 411 9.91 -3.37 -6.85
C ARG A 411 9.49 -2.65 -8.13
N LEU A 412 8.93 -1.45 -8.03
CA LEU A 412 8.56 -0.61 -9.18
C LEU A 412 9.79 -0.18 -9.99
N VAL A 413 10.91 0.14 -9.33
CA VAL A 413 12.17 0.50 -10.01
C VAL A 413 12.82 -0.70 -10.71
N THR A 414 12.61 -1.93 -10.23
CA THR A 414 13.05 -3.15 -10.93
C THR A 414 12.12 -3.63 -12.04
N LEU A 415 10.93 -3.03 -12.17
CA LEU A 415 9.91 -3.37 -13.18
C LEU A 415 9.74 -2.27 -14.25
N GLY A 416 10.62 -1.28 -14.29
CA GLY A 416 10.71 -0.35 -15.42
C GLY A 416 11.31 -1.05 -16.65
N PRO A 417 10.75 -0.86 -17.86
CA PRO A 417 11.28 -1.42 -19.10
C PRO A 417 12.69 -0.93 -19.44
#